data_AF-A0A6A4ZH94-F1
#
_entry.id   AF-A0A6A4ZH94-F1
#
_cell.length_a   1.000
_cell.length_b   1.000
_cell.length_c   1.000
_cell.angle_alpha   90.00
_cell.angle_beta   90.00
_cell.angle_gamma   90.00
#
_symmetry.space_group_name_H-M   'P 1'
#
loop_
_entity.id
_entity.type
_entity.pdbx_description
1 polymer ?
#
loop_
_entity_poly.entity_id
_entity_poly.type
_entity_poly.pdbx_seq_one_letter_code
_entity_poly.pdbx_strand_id
1 'polypeptide(L)'
;MASQQKYFKATETTLDMLLRMAKRVSVWLHENQRSWSWAEKWLLSHRGADGYLQTQRTLLTKPKSTSGWRDVVTSHPTLVKNVDKSIVKLVPRLRSLLASASVPVDDMYDSDDDPMDLVGKKVRVKWAKEKWYTGVVNSYNPTTREHAVFYDDGDKKSYKMADKIFTRLPDAQHLA
;
A
#
# COMPACT_ATOMS: atom_id res chain seq x y z
N MET A 1 3.87 23.63 11.30
CA MET A 1 3.82 22.46 10.38
C MET A 1 4.14 22.94 8.99
N ALA A 2 4.97 22.22 8.24
CA ALA A 2 5.17 22.52 6.81
C ALA A 2 3.82 22.52 6.10
N SER A 3 3.61 23.39 5.10
CA SER A 3 2.28 23.64 4.51
C SER A 3 1.59 22.37 4.00
N GLN A 4 2.36 21.36 3.60
CA GLN A 4 1.86 20.07 3.10
C GLN A 4 1.31 19.16 4.21
N GLN A 5 1.91 19.16 5.42
CA GLN A 5 1.49 18.30 6.54
C GLN A 5 0.08 18.64 7.08
N LYS A 6 -0.48 19.78 6.65
CA LYS A 6 -1.81 20.25 7.02
C LYS A 6 -2.93 19.44 6.35
N TYR A 7 -2.64 18.77 5.23
CA TYR A 7 -3.65 18.11 4.40
C TYR A 7 -3.45 16.60 4.37
N PHE A 8 -4.40 15.86 4.96
CA PHE A 8 -4.29 14.41 5.12
C PHE A 8 -4.18 13.68 3.78
N LYS A 9 -5.15 13.84 2.87
CA LYS A 9 -5.17 13.08 1.60
C LYS A 9 -3.95 13.33 0.72
N ALA A 10 -3.49 14.58 0.65
CA ALA A 10 -2.31 14.94 -0.14
C ALA A 10 -1.04 14.30 0.46
N THR A 11 -0.88 14.40 1.78
CA THR A 11 0.29 13.83 2.48
C THR A 11 0.29 12.30 2.41
N GLU A 12 -0.84 11.66 2.73
CA GLU A 12 -1.00 10.20 2.65
C GLU A 12 -0.66 9.67 1.25
N THR A 13 -1.17 10.31 0.20
CA THR A 13 -0.89 9.92 -1.18
C THR A 13 0.59 10.07 -1.52
N THR A 14 1.21 11.17 -1.08
CA THR A 14 2.65 11.43 -1.30
C THR A 14 3.50 10.37 -0.59
N LEU A 15 3.12 9.96 0.63
CA LEU A 15 3.80 8.90 1.36
C LEU A 15 3.64 7.54 0.67
N ASP A 16 2.46 7.19 0.15
CA ASP A 16 2.27 5.97 -0.63
C ASP A 16 3.15 5.96 -1.89
N MET A 17 3.20 7.08 -2.63
CA MET A 17 4.06 7.25 -3.81
C MET A 17 5.55 7.13 -3.47
N LEU A 18 5.99 7.79 -2.40
CA LEU A 18 7.37 7.71 -1.92
C LEU A 18 7.76 6.25 -1.59
N LEU A 19 6.87 5.53 -0.92
CA LEU A 19 7.10 4.12 -0.54
C LEU A 19 7.13 3.16 -1.74
N ARG A 20 6.40 3.45 -2.82
CA ARG A 20 6.51 2.71 -4.10
C ARG A 20 7.86 2.96 -4.76
N MET A 21 8.28 4.22 -4.80
CA MET A 21 9.59 4.60 -5.34
C MET A 21 10.75 4.03 -4.52
N ALA A 22 10.55 3.79 -3.21
CA ALA A 22 11.61 3.34 -2.31
C ALA A 22 12.34 2.09 -2.79
N LYS A 23 11.71 1.19 -3.55
CA LYS A 23 12.39 0.04 -4.19
C LYS A 23 13.59 0.43 -5.05
N ARG A 24 13.56 1.61 -5.66
CA ARG A 24 14.56 2.11 -6.62
C ARG A 24 15.52 3.15 -6.01
N VAL A 25 15.14 3.76 -4.88
CA VAL A 25 15.89 4.87 -4.25
C VAL A 25 16.09 4.66 -2.74
N SER A 26 16.06 3.42 -2.25
CA SER A 26 16.09 3.10 -0.81
C SER A 26 17.33 3.64 -0.10
N VAL A 27 18.50 3.54 -0.75
CA VAL A 27 19.77 4.07 -0.23
C VAL A 27 19.67 5.57 -0.02
N TRP A 28 19.24 6.31 -1.05
CA TRP A 28 19.07 7.76 -0.97
C TRP A 28 18.03 8.15 0.11
N LEU A 29 16.92 7.43 0.21
CA LEU A 29 15.91 7.69 1.23
C LEU A 29 16.45 7.48 2.64
N HIS A 30 17.22 6.41 2.86
CA HIS A 30 17.83 6.12 4.15
C HIS A 30 18.88 7.15 4.54
N GLU A 31 19.75 7.57 3.61
CA GLU A 31 20.72 8.65 3.83
C GLU A 31 20.04 9.98 4.20
N ASN A 32 18.87 10.26 3.60
CA ASN A 32 18.09 11.47 3.82
C ASN A 32 16.96 11.32 4.83
N GLN A 33 16.99 10.28 5.68
CA GLN A 33 15.89 9.92 6.56
C GLN A 33 15.44 11.02 7.53
N ARG A 34 16.34 11.94 7.91
CA ARG A 34 16.01 13.08 8.79
C ARG A 34 14.93 13.99 8.19
N SER A 35 14.83 14.05 6.87
CA SER A 35 13.85 14.91 6.16
C SER A 35 12.43 14.34 6.16
N TRP A 36 12.27 13.03 6.38
CA TRP A 36 10.97 12.35 6.26
C TRP A 36 10.63 11.42 7.43
N SER A 37 11.50 11.22 8.42
CA SER A 37 11.25 10.41 9.61
C SER A 37 10.03 10.86 10.43
N TRP A 38 9.62 12.12 10.28
CA TRP A 38 8.37 12.64 10.84
C TRP A 38 7.12 11.91 10.34
N ALA A 39 7.19 11.26 9.17
CA ALA A 39 6.05 10.61 8.50
C ALA A 39 5.40 9.53 9.37
N GLU A 40 6.21 8.74 10.09
CA GLU A 40 5.69 7.70 10.99
C GLU A 40 4.84 8.33 12.09
N LYS A 41 5.41 9.29 12.83
CA LYS A 41 4.72 9.97 13.93
C LYS A 41 3.47 10.70 13.42
N TRP A 42 3.56 11.33 12.25
CA TRP A 42 2.42 12.00 11.62
C TRP A 42 1.29 11.02 11.29
N LEU A 43 1.58 9.88 10.66
CA LEU A 43 0.57 8.85 10.39
C LEU A 43 -0.09 8.34 11.68
N LEU A 44 0.71 7.99 12.69
CA LEU A 44 0.21 7.48 13.96
C LEU A 44 -0.66 8.50 14.72
N SER A 45 -0.42 9.80 14.53
CA SER A 45 -1.24 10.86 15.12
C SER A 45 -2.67 10.92 14.57
N HIS A 46 -2.96 10.23 13.47
CA HIS A 46 -4.29 10.18 12.85
C HIS A 46 -5.07 8.90 13.19
N ARG A 47 -4.52 8.02 14.03
CA ARG A 47 -5.11 6.73 14.34
C ARG A 47 -6.40 6.88 15.16
N GLY A 48 -7.43 6.12 14.79
CA GLY A 48 -8.67 6.01 15.56
C GLY A 48 -9.56 7.26 15.55
N ALA A 49 -10.57 7.23 16.42
CA ALA A 49 -11.62 8.27 16.49
C ALA A 49 -11.12 9.62 17.00
N ASP A 50 -10.04 9.63 17.78
CA ASP A 50 -9.41 10.83 18.35
C ASP A 50 -8.20 11.31 17.54
N GLY A 51 -8.04 10.80 16.32
CA GLY A 51 -6.97 11.17 15.42
C GLY A 51 -6.97 12.66 15.06
N TYR A 52 -5.83 13.18 14.60
CA TYR A 52 -5.66 14.59 14.23
C TYR A 52 -6.65 15.06 13.16
N LEU A 53 -7.06 14.18 12.25
CA LEU A 53 -8.05 14.49 11.22
C LEU A 53 -9.47 14.59 11.82
N GLN A 54 -9.81 13.69 12.74
CA GLN A 54 -11.10 13.67 13.40
C GLN A 54 -11.26 14.88 14.33
N THR A 55 -10.19 15.26 15.03
CA THR A 55 -10.12 16.40 15.94
C THR A 55 -9.82 17.74 15.25
N GLN A 56 -9.87 17.81 13.90
CA GLN A 56 -9.64 19.02 13.08
C GLN A 56 -8.26 19.69 13.27
N ARG A 57 -7.27 18.97 13.80
CA ARG A 57 -5.87 19.42 13.83
C ARG A 57 -5.23 19.37 12.44
N THR A 58 -5.72 18.47 11.59
CA THR A 58 -5.42 18.43 10.15
C THR A 58 -6.71 18.48 9.34
N LEU A 59 -6.60 18.94 8.09
CA LEU A 59 -7.72 19.05 7.15
C LEU A 59 -7.68 17.87 6.19
N LEU A 60 -8.85 17.35 5.81
CA LEU A 60 -8.92 16.21 4.88
C LEU A 60 -8.36 16.56 3.49
N THR A 61 -8.70 17.74 2.99
CA THR A 61 -8.27 18.26 1.68
C THR A 61 -7.92 19.75 1.75
N LYS A 62 -7.29 20.25 0.68
CA LYS A 62 -6.99 21.67 0.53
C LYS A 62 -8.26 22.52 0.40
N PRO A 63 -8.23 23.81 0.81
CA PRO A 63 -9.32 24.73 0.52
C PRO A 63 -9.62 24.76 -0.99
N LYS A 64 -10.90 24.85 -1.35
CA LYS A 64 -11.36 24.87 -2.75
C LYS A 64 -10.96 23.62 -3.56
N SER A 65 -10.76 22.47 -2.89
CA SER A 65 -10.60 21.19 -3.61
C SER A 65 -11.81 20.91 -4.50
N THR A 66 -11.55 20.45 -5.72
CA THR A 66 -12.59 19.93 -6.64
C THR A 66 -12.84 18.44 -6.42
N SER A 67 -12.08 17.78 -5.54
CA SER A 67 -12.28 16.37 -5.24
C SER A 67 -13.52 16.14 -4.37
N GLY A 68 -14.21 15.01 -4.59
CA GLY A 68 -15.34 14.58 -3.76
C GLY A 68 -14.98 14.32 -2.29
N TRP A 69 -13.69 14.27 -1.95
CA TRP A 69 -13.21 14.18 -0.57
C TRP A 69 -13.52 15.44 0.26
N ARG A 70 -13.84 16.58 -0.37
CA ARG A 70 -14.17 17.82 0.36
C ARG A 70 -15.47 17.70 1.17
N ASP A 71 -16.39 16.86 0.71
CA ASP A 71 -17.73 16.71 1.27
C ASP A 71 -17.80 15.56 2.30
N VAL A 72 -16.68 14.87 2.54
CA VAL A 72 -16.61 13.74 3.46
C VAL A 72 -16.49 14.22 4.90
N VAL A 73 -17.44 13.78 5.74
CA VAL A 73 -17.43 14.03 7.18
C VAL A 73 -16.26 13.28 7.85
N THR A 74 -15.39 14.01 8.54
CA THR A 74 -14.15 13.44 9.09
C THR A 74 -14.36 12.46 10.24
N SER A 75 -15.45 12.62 11.00
CA SER A 75 -15.84 11.73 12.10
C SER A 75 -16.54 10.45 11.62
N HIS A 76 -16.80 10.30 10.32
CA HIS A 76 -17.53 9.13 9.80
C HIS A 76 -16.72 7.83 10.05
N PRO A 77 -17.32 6.77 10.64
CA PRO A 77 -16.59 5.55 11.01
C PRO A 77 -15.84 4.88 9.85
N THR A 78 -16.41 4.92 8.63
CA THR A 78 -15.74 4.40 7.43
C THR A 78 -14.44 5.14 7.13
N LEU A 79 -14.40 6.47 7.31
CA LEU A 79 -13.18 7.24 7.10
C LEU A 79 -12.13 6.88 8.14
N VAL A 80 -12.51 6.79 9.42
CA VAL A 80 -11.62 6.36 10.51
C VAL A 80 -10.98 5.01 10.18
N LYS A 81 -11.80 4.02 9.79
CA LYS A 81 -11.32 2.70 9.36
C LYS A 81 -10.38 2.77 8.15
N ASN A 82 -10.63 3.67 7.20
CA ASN A 82 -9.75 3.83 6.03
C ASN A 82 -8.41 4.46 6.40
N VAL A 83 -8.40 5.46 7.30
CA VAL A 83 -7.16 6.01 7.86
C VAL A 83 -6.37 4.92 8.57
N ASP A 84 -7.02 4.12 9.41
CA ASP A 84 -6.37 3.01 10.11
C ASP A 84 -5.77 1.97 9.13
N LYS A 85 -6.49 1.65 8.04
CA LYS A 85 -5.95 0.76 6.98
C LYS A 85 -4.70 1.35 6.33
N SER A 86 -4.68 2.65 6.05
CA SER A 86 -3.49 3.31 5.51
C SER A 86 -2.33 3.29 6.51
N ILE A 87 -2.58 3.52 7.80
CA ILE A 87 -1.56 3.43 8.84
C ILE A 87 -0.97 2.02 8.89
N VAL A 88 -1.82 0.98 8.92
CA VAL A 88 -1.40 -0.43 8.93
C VAL A 88 -0.58 -0.78 7.67
N LYS A 89 -0.93 -0.20 6.51
CA LYS A 89 -0.20 -0.41 5.25
C LYS A 89 1.16 0.30 5.22
N LEU A 90 1.22 1.57 5.64
CA LEU A 90 2.37 2.44 5.39
C LEU A 90 3.40 2.43 6.52
N VAL A 91 2.97 2.33 7.79
CA VAL A 91 3.87 2.42 8.96
C VAL A 91 4.94 1.32 8.98
N PRO A 92 4.61 0.03 8.75
CA PRO A 92 5.64 -1.02 8.72
C PRO A 92 6.71 -0.77 7.65
N ARG A 93 6.30 -0.28 6.47
CA ARG A 93 7.21 0.04 5.36
C ARG A 93 8.12 1.22 5.70
N LEU A 94 7.57 2.28 6.28
CA LEU A 94 8.35 3.43 6.75
C LEU A 94 9.39 3.01 7.79
N ARG A 95 8.97 2.25 8.82
CA ARG A 95 9.88 1.73 9.86
C ARG A 95 11.01 0.91 9.26
N SER A 96 10.69 0.06 8.29
CA SER A 96 11.71 -0.76 7.65
C SER A 96 12.73 0.08 6.88
N LEU A 97 12.29 1.11 6.15
CA LEU A 97 13.17 2.02 5.42
C LEU A 97 13.99 2.93 6.34
N LEU A 98 13.44 3.29 7.50
CA LEU A 98 14.17 4.05 8.53
C LEU A 98 15.20 3.17 9.25
N ALA A 99 14.93 1.88 9.41
CA ALA A 99 15.83 0.94 10.08
C ALA A 99 16.99 0.49 9.19
N SER A 100 16.79 0.37 7.87
CA SER A 100 17.83 -0.06 6.94
C SER A 100 17.64 0.53 5.54
N ALA A 101 18.77 0.79 4.87
CA ALA A 101 18.82 1.15 3.45
C ALA A 101 18.36 -0.01 2.53
N SER A 102 18.36 -1.24 3.04
CA SER A 102 17.71 -2.36 2.36
C SER A 102 16.22 -2.29 2.65
N VAL A 103 15.41 -2.00 1.63
CA VAL A 103 14.01 -2.46 1.68
C VAL A 103 14.11 -3.97 1.87
N PRO A 104 13.42 -4.58 2.86
CA PRO A 104 13.21 -6.01 2.83
C PRO A 104 12.77 -6.32 1.41
N VAL A 105 13.39 -7.31 0.79
CA VAL A 105 13.02 -7.84 -0.52
C VAL A 105 11.66 -8.49 -0.32
N ASP A 106 10.66 -7.68 0.00
CA ASP A 106 9.34 -8.14 0.29
C ASP A 106 8.69 -8.22 -1.08
N ASP A 107 8.39 -9.45 -1.42
CA ASP A 107 7.44 -10.03 -2.37
C ASP A 107 6.11 -9.26 -2.59
N MET A 108 6.02 -8.01 -2.13
CA MET A 108 4.96 -7.05 -2.37
C MET A 108 5.09 -6.43 -3.76
N TYR A 109 4.39 -7.07 -4.70
CA TYR A 109 3.99 -6.44 -5.94
C TYR A 109 3.27 -5.11 -5.67
N ASP A 110 3.70 -4.05 -6.35
CA ASP A 110 2.88 -2.86 -6.52
C ASP A 110 2.57 -2.63 -8.01
N SER A 111 1.61 -1.75 -8.30
CA SER A 111 1.17 -1.51 -9.69
C SER A 111 2.25 -0.93 -10.61
N ASP A 112 3.41 -0.57 -10.06
CA ASP A 112 4.52 0.05 -10.78
C ASP A 112 5.63 -0.98 -11.10
N ASP A 113 5.45 -2.23 -10.68
CA ASP A 113 6.23 -3.39 -11.13
C ASP A 113 5.73 -3.86 -12.52
N ASP A 114 6.59 -4.54 -13.29
CA ASP A 114 6.16 -5.11 -14.57
C ASP A 114 5.07 -6.17 -14.29
N PRO A 115 3.86 -6.05 -14.85
CA PRO A 115 2.81 -7.05 -14.66
C PRO A 115 3.24 -8.45 -15.14
N MET A 116 4.23 -8.54 -16.04
CA MET A 116 4.79 -9.81 -16.48
C MET A 116 5.63 -10.49 -15.40
N ASP A 117 6.21 -9.76 -14.44
CA ASP A 117 7.01 -10.33 -13.34
C ASP A 117 6.17 -11.23 -12.42
N LEU A 118 4.84 -11.07 -12.42
CA LEU A 118 3.94 -11.95 -11.69
C LEU A 118 3.74 -13.30 -12.39
N VAL A 119 3.87 -13.37 -13.71
CA VAL A 119 3.58 -14.59 -14.48
C VAL A 119 4.57 -15.69 -14.11
N GLY A 120 4.06 -16.88 -13.81
CA GLY A 120 4.81 -18.02 -13.30
C GLY A 120 5.02 -18.03 -11.79
N LYS A 121 4.74 -16.93 -11.07
CA LYS A 121 4.95 -16.86 -9.61
C LYS A 121 3.81 -17.48 -8.83
N LYS A 122 4.16 -18.12 -7.71
CA LYS A 122 3.18 -18.63 -6.75
C LYS A 122 2.67 -17.48 -5.88
N VAL A 123 1.36 -17.38 -5.74
CA VAL A 123 0.68 -16.28 -5.03
C VAL A 123 -0.38 -16.83 -4.09
N ARG A 124 -0.62 -16.08 -3.02
CA ARG A 124 -1.70 -16.29 -2.07
C ARG A 124 -2.64 -15.10 -2.18
N VAL A 125 -3.90 -15.30 -2.59
CA VAL A 125 -4.87 -14.22 -2.82
C VAL A 125 -5.97 -14.24 -1.75
N LYS A 126 -6.28 -13.09 -1.17
CA LYS A 126 -7.38 -12.95 -0.20
C LYS A 126 -8.72 -12.85 -0.93
N TRP A 127 -9.62 -13.77 -0.60
CA TRP A 127 -11.00 -13.82 -1.07
C TRP A 127 -11.98 -13.25 -0.02
N ALA A 128 -13.28 -13.29 -0.34
CA ALA A 128 -14.33 -12.95 0.60
C ALA A 128 -14.24 -13.79 1.90
N LYS A 129 -14.79 -13.26 3.00
CA LYS A 129 -14.74 -13.88 4.34
C LYS A 129 -13.31 -14.09 4.87
N GLU A 130 -12.36 -13.28 4.42
CA GLU A 130 -10.95 -13.30 4.84
C GLU A 130 -10.21 -14.62 4.59
N LYS A 131 -10.75 -15.47 3.71
CA LYS A 131 -10.09 -16.71 3.30
C LYS A 131 -8.97 -16.41 2.32
N TRP A 132 -7.86 -17.13 2.44
CA TRP A 132 -6.72 -17.04 1.55
C TRP A 132 -6.60 -18.30 0.72
N TYR A 133 -6.39 -18.13 -0.58
CA TYR A 133 -6.27 -19.24 -1.52
C TYR A 133 -4.95 -19.12 -2.27
N THR A 134 -4.26 -20.24 -2.38
CA THR A 134 -2.95 -20.34 -3.03
C THR A 134 -3.13 -20.77 -4.48
N GLY A 135 -2.35 -20.17 -5.36
CA GLY A 135 -2.34 -20.51 -6.78
C GLY A 135 -1.09 -19.98 -7.48
N VAL A 136 -1.03 -20.20 -8.79
CA VAL A 136 0.05 -19.73 -9.67
C VAL A 136 -0.53 -18.76 -10.69
N VAL A 137 0.14 -17.64 -10.92
CA VAL A 137 -0.25 -16.73 -12.00
C VAL A 137 0.18 -17.34 -13.33
N ASN A 138 -0.78 -17.73 -14.16
CA ASN A 138 -0.52 -18.43 -15.42
C ASN A 138 -0.20 -17.47 -16.57
N SER A 139 -0.89 -16.33 -16.65
CA SER A 139 -0.71 -15.37 -17.73
C SER A 139 -1.20 -13.97 -17.37
N TYR A 140 -0.79 -12.97 -18.15
CA TYR A 140 -1.24 -11.59 -18.06
C TYR A 140 -1.84 -11.12 -19.39
N ASN A 141 -2.99 -10.45 -19.34
CA ASN A 141 -3.63 -9.83 -20.49
C ASN A 141 -3.40 -8.31 -20.45
N PRO A 142 -2.58 -7.73 -21.36
CA PRO A 142 -2.28 -6.30 -21.36
C PRO A 142 -3.49 -5.42 -21.74
N THR A 143 -4.46 -5.95 -22.49
CA THR A 143 -5.66 -5.23 -22.90
C THR A 143 -6.62 -5.01 -21.73
N THR A 144 -6.89 -6.05 -20.94
CA THR A 144 -7.78 -5.96 -19.76
C THR A 144 -7.05 -5.59 -18.48
N ARG A 145 -5.71 -5.69 -18.49
CA ARG A 145 -4.81 -5.55 -17.34
C ARG A 145 -5.06 -6.60 -16.25
N GLU A 146 -5.45 -7.80 -16.64
CA GLU A 146 -5.81 -8.88 -15.72
C GLU A 146 -4.79 -10.02 -15.75
N HIS A 147 -4.50 -10.58 -14.58
CA HIS A 147 -3.71 -11.78 -14.37
C HIS A 147 -4.62 -12.97 -14.17
N ALA A 148 -4.41 -14.04 -14.93
CA ALA A 148 -5.10 -15.31 -14.75
C ALA A 148 -4.38 -16.12 -13.66
N VAL A 149 -5.07 -16.42 -12.55
CA VAL A 149 -4.56 -17.24 -11.45
C VAL A 149 -5.19 -18.62 -11.52
N PHE A 150 -4.37 -19.65 -11.51
CA PHE A 150 -4.79 -21.05 -11.39
C PHE A 150 -4.55 -21.47 -9.95
N TYR A 151 -5.63 -21.71 -9.22
CA TYR A 151 -5.60 -22.07 -7.81
C TYR A 151 -5.30 -23.57 -7.62
N ASP A 152 -4.74 -23.91 -6.47
CA ASP A 152 -4.37 -25.30 -6.13
C ASP A 152 -5.61 -26.23 -6.01
N ASP A 153 -6.82 -25.66 -5.86
CA ASP A 153 -8.11 -26.37 -5.86
C ASP A 153 -8.68 -26.61 -7.27
N GLY A 154 -7.98 -26.18 -8.32
CA GLY A 154 -8.39 -26.32 -9.72
C GLY A 154 -9.20 -25.14 -10.27
N ASP A 155 -9.60 -24.18 -9.42
CA ASP A 155 -10.31 -22.99 -9.88
C ASP A 155 -9.39 -22.05 -10.68
N LYS A 156 -9.97 -21.37 -11.67
CA LYS A 156 -9.27 -20.38 -12.49
C LYS A 156 -10.00 -19.06 -12.45
N LYS A 157 -9.32 -17.98 -12.06
CA LYS A 157 -9.90 -16.63 -12.07
C LYS A 157 -8.92 -15.57 -12.52
N SER A 158 -9.46 -14.59 -13.25
CA SER A 158 -8.71 -13.43 -13.72
C SER A 158 -8.98 -12.23 -12.81
N TYR A 159 -7.93 -11.50 -12.44
CA TYR A 159 -8.03 -10.31 -11.61
C TYR A 159 -7.05 -9.23 -12.04
N LYS A 160 -7.42 -7.97 -11.85
CA LYS A 160 -6.45 -6.88 -11.74
C LYS A 160 -5.74 -7.02 -10.40
N MET A 161 -4.51 -7.56 -10.40
CA MET A 161 -3.77 -7.81 -9.16
C MET A 161 -3.53 -6.55 -8.34
N ALA A 162 -3.46 -5.38 -8.98
CA ALA A 162 -3.37 -4.09 -8.31
C ALA A 162 -4.57 -3.78 -7.38
N ASP A 163 -5.74 -4.38 -7.64
CA ASP A 163 -6.96 -4.19 -6.85
C ASP A 163 -7.19 -5.31 -5.81
N LYS A 164 -6.28 -6.29 -5.74
CA LYS A 164 -6.38 -7.44 -4.85
C LYS A 164 -5.36 -7.37 -3.72
N ILE A 165 -5.75 -7.94 -2.58
CA ILE A 165 -4.83 -8.21 -1.49
C ILE A 165 -4.26 -9.61 -1.75
N PHE A 166 -2.97 -9.67 -2.03
CA PHE A 166 -2.26 -10.92 -2.23
C PHE A 166 -0.82 -10.81 -1.74
N THR A 167 -0.17 -11.96 -1.56
CA THR A 167 1.26 -12.06 -1.25
C THR A 167 1.90 -13.00 -2.25
N ARG A 168 3.07 -12.65 -2.80
CA ARG A 168 3.88 -13.65 -3.51
C ARG A 168 4.43 -14.62 -2.46
N LEU A 169 4.47 -15.88 -2.83
CA LEU A 169 5.13 -16.90 -2.03
C LEU A 169 6.50 -17.14 -2.65
N PRO A 170 7.54 -17.36 -1.82
CA PRO A 170 8.87 -17.65 -2.33
C PRO A 170 8.79 -18.83 -3.28
N ASP A 171 9.51 -18.71 -4.41
CA ASP A 171 9.69 -19.83 -5.31
C ASP A 171 10.24 -21.00 -4.47
N ALA A 172 9.65 -22.18 -4.61
CA ALA A 172 10.20 -23.37 -3.98
C ALA A 172 11.61 -23.56 -4.56
N GLN A 173 12.62 -23.05 -3.85
CA GLN A 173 14.00 -23.37 -4.13
C GLN A 173 14.06 -24.89 -4.18
N HIS A 174 14.59 -25.40 -5.30
CA HIS A 174 14.99 -26.79 -5.41
C HIS A 174 15.85 -27.14 -4.19
N LEU A 175 15.23 -27.77 -3.19
CA LEU A 175 15.92 -28.64 -2.25
C LEU A 175 16.27 -29.87 -3.08
N ALA A 176 17.42 -29.79 -3.75
CA ALA A 176 18.16 -30.93 -4.25
C ALA A 176 19.14 -31.37 -3.17
#